data_AF-A0A9D5ZH33-F1
#
_entry.id   AF-A0A9D5ZH33-F1
#
_cell.length_a   1.000
_cell.length_b   1.000
_cell.length_c   1.000
_cell.angle_alpha   90.00
_cell.angle_beta   90.00
_cell.angle_gamma   90.00
#
_symmetry.space_group_name_H-M   'P 1'
#
loop_
_entity.id
_entity.type
_entity.pdbx_description
1 polymer ?
#
loop_
_entity_poly.entity_id
_entity_poly.type
_entity_poly.pdbx_seq_one_letter_code
_entity_poly.pdbx_strand_id
1 'polypeptide(L)'
;NMRVLKWIVERVQGRARAVESPLGHMPQHADLTWKGLDYDDEHFHHLMEVDRAGAMADAEDQAELFGRFKDHLPSALETQRQAQIERLNTAPELWELPWRDAD
;
A
#
# COMPACT_ATOMS: atom_id res chain seq x y z
N ASN A 1 -5.75 -14.53 6.40
CA ASN A 1 -4.95 -14.44 5.15
C ASN A 1 -5.69 -14.88 3.88
N MET A 2 -6.44 -15.99 3.85
CA MET A 2 -7.18 -16.41 2.62
C MET A 2 -8.10 -15.33 2.02
N ARG A 3 -8.65 -14.44 2.85
CA ARG A 3 -9.48 -13.30 2.44
C ARG A 3 -8.73 -12.32 1.53
N VAL A 4 -7.47 -12.03 1.86
CA VAL A 4 -6.57 -11.18 1.07
C VAL A 4 -6.17 -11.86 -0.22
N LEU A 5 -5.85 -13.16 -0.18
CA LEU A 5 -5.53 -13.93 -1.39
C LEU A 5 -6.69 -13.97 -2.38
N LYS A 6 -7.93 -14.12 -1.88
CA LYS A 6 -9.13 -14.02 -2.70
C LYS A 6 -9.20 -12.65 -3.41
N TRP A 7 -8.99 -11.56 -2.67
CA TRP A 7 -8.98 -10.21 -3.24
C TRP A 7 -7.89 -10.04 -4.30
N ILE A 8 -6.67 -10.54 -4.06
CA ILE A 8 -5.59 -10.51 -5.06
C ILE A 8 -6.00 -11.21 -6.35
N VAL A 9 -6.60 -12.41 -6.26
CA VAL A 9 -7.10 -13.14 -7.44
C VAL A 9 -8.19 -12.36 -8.17
N GLU A 10 -9.13 -11.79 -7.44
CA GLU A 10 -10.21 -10.97 -8.02
C GLU A 10 -9.67 -9.69 -8.66
N ARG A 11 -8.62 -9.06 -8.12
CA ARG A 11 -7.93 -7.91 -8.72
C ARG A 11 -7.27 -8.26 -10.04
N VAL A 12 -6.53 -9.38 -10.10
CA VAL A 12 -5.89 -9.86 -11.34
C VAL A 12 -6.94 -10.14 -12.42
N GLN A 13 -8.15 -10.54 -12.03
CA GLN A 13 -9.26 -10.82 -12.95
C GLN A 13 -10.14 -9.59 -13.27
N GLY A 14 -9.82 -8.41 -12.72
CA GLY A 14 -10.61 -7.19 -12.92
C GLY A 14 -11.99 -7.21 -12.23
N ARG A 15 -12.17 -8.06 -11.20
CA ARG A 15 -13.44 -8.28 -10.49
C ARG A 15 -13.51 -7.61 -9.11
N ALA A 16 -12.39 -7.05 -8.62
CA ALA A 16 -12.33 -6.33 -7.35
C ALA A 16 -11.85 -4.88 -7.51
N ARG A 17 -12.34 -4.00 -6.65
CA ARG A 17 -11.91 -2.60 -6.57
C ARG A 17 -10.65 -2.48 -5.72
N ALA A 18 -10.04 -1.30 -5.81
CA ALA A 18 -8.95 -0.87 -4.94
C ALA A 18 -8.97 0.65 -4.88
N VAL A 19 -8.43 1.18 -3.80
CA VAL A 19 -8.14 2.60 -3.62
C VAL A 19 -6.67 2.82 -3.97
N GLU A 20 -6.39 3.90 -4.70
CA GLU A 20 -5.02 4.33 -4.96
C GLU A 20 -4.45 5.02 -3.71
N SER A 21 -3.29 4.54 -3.25
CA SER A 21 -2.53 5.08 -2.13
C SER A 21 -1.10 5.42 -2.57
N PRO A 22 -0.34 6.16 -1.76
CA PRO A 22 1.07 6.46 -2.05
C PRO A 22 1.94 5.20 -2.26
N LEU A 23 1.55 4.08 -1.64
CA LEU A 23 2.24 2.79 -1.73
C LEU A 23 1.67 1.87 -2.83
N GLY A 24 0.60 2.29 -3.52
CA GLY A 24 -0.03 1.53 -4.61
C GLY A 24 -1.50 1.26 -4.36
N HIS A 25 -2.01 0.13 -4.85
CA HIS A 25 -3.44 -0.17 -4.78
C HIS A 25 -3.76 -0.96 -3.51
N MET A 26 -4.65 -0.42 -2.67
CA MET A 26 -5.07 -1.02 -1.40
C MET A 26 -6.56 -1.43 -1.43
N PRO A 27 -6.95 -2.53 -0.77
CA PRO A 27 -8.36 -2.89 -0.58
C PRO A 27 -9.06 -1.92 0.39
N GLN A 28 -10.36 -1.70 0.18
CA GLN A 28 -11.24 -1.23 1.27
C GLN A 28 -11.66 -2.42 2.14
N HIS A 29 -12.17 -2.16 3.35
CA HIS A 29 -12.74 -3.20 4.21
C HIS A 29 -13.83 -4.00 3.48
N ALA A 30 -14.70 -3.30 2.75
CA ALA A 30 -15.78 -3.88 1.97
C ALA A 30 -15.32 -4.76 0.79
N ASP A 31 -14.05 -4.65 0.35
CA ASP A 31 -13.50 -5.52 -0.70
C ASP A 31 -13.10 -6.91 -0.17
N LEU A 32 -13.09 -7.09 1.16
CA LEU A 32 -12.75 -8.35 1.82
C LEU A 32 -14.00 -9.02 2.42
N THR A 33 -13.90 -10.34 2.65
CA THR A 33 -14.99 -11.10 3.27
C THR A 33 -14.73 -11.36 4.74
N TRP A 34 -15.54 -10.75 5.62
CA TRP A 34 -15.41 -10.89 7.07
C TRP A 34 -16.30 -11.98 7.66
N LYS A 35 -16.97 -12.79 6.83
CA LYS A 35 -17.82 -13.89 7.31
C LYS A 35 -17.02 -14.81 8.26
N GLY A 36 -17.56 -15.02 9.45
CA GLY A 36 -16.95 -15.85 10.50
C GLY A 36 -15.76 -15.22 11.20
N LEU A 37 -15.56 -13.91 11.10
CA LEU A 37 -14.58 -13.15 11.88
C LEU A 37 -15.20 -11.79 12.25
N ASP A 38 -15.27 -11.50 13.54
CA ASP A 38 -15.63 -10.15 13.99
C ASP A 38 -14.41 -9.24 13.82
N TYR A 39 -14.48 -8.33 12.86
CA TYR A 39 -13.39 -7.44 12.49
C TYR A 39 -13.96 -6.11 12.03
N ASP A 40 -13.78 -5.10 12.88
CA ASP A 40 -14.41 -3.81 12.71
C ASP A 40 -13.73 -2.97 11.62
N ASP A 41 -14.50 -2.01 11.11
CA ASP A 41 -14.08 -1.15 10.01
C ASP A 41 -13.04 -0.11 10.48
N GLU A 42 -13.17 0.39 11.71
CA GLU A 42 -12.25 1.38 12.30
C GLU A 42 -10.84 0.81 12.45
N HIS A 43 -10.72 -0.41 12.99
CA HIS A 43 -9.45 -1.11 13.12
C HIS A 43 -8.82 -1.38 11.76
N PHE A 44 -9.63 -1.76 10.75
CA PHE A 44 -9.12 -1.94 9.40
C PHE A 44 -8.58 -0.62 8.83
N HIS A 45 -9.33 0.46 8.92
CA HIS A 45 -8.91 1.77 8.42
C HIS A 45 -7.62 2.22 9.10
N HIS A 46 -7.52 2.07 10.42
CA HIS A 46 -6.33 2.43 11.18
C HIS A 46 -5.08 1.65 10.75
N LEU A 47 -5.21 0.33 10.52
CA LEU A 47 -4.08 -0.49 10.05
C LEU A 47 -3.64 -0.19 8.62
N MET A 48 -4.52 0.40 7.81
CA MET A 48 -4.27 0.71 6.41
C MET A 48 -3.73 2.12 6.21
N GLU A 49 -3.55 2.88 7.29
CA GLU A 49 -2.89 4.18 7.29
C GLU A 49 -1.46 4.07 6.74
N VAL A 50 -1.03 5.13 6.05
CA VAL A 50 0.36 5.29 5.61
C VAL A 50 0.91 6.55 6.23
N ASP A 51 1.76 6.39 7.25
CA ASP A 51 2.58 7.47 7.78
C ASP A 51 3.69 7.80 6.78
N ARG A 52 3.67 9.04 6.27
CA ARG A 52 4.60 9.47 5.22
C ARG A 52 6.03 9.46 5.73
N ALA A 53 6.28 9.85 6.98
CA ALA A 53 7.63 9.89 7.53
C ALA A 53 8.26 8.49 7.61
N GLY A 54 7.51 7.51 8.13
CA GLY A 54 7.90 6.11 8.18
C GLY A 54 8.09 5.51 6.79
N ALA A 55 7.16 5.76 5.86
CA ALA A 55 7.31 5.28 4.48
C ALA A 55 8.50 5.90 3.76
N MET A 56 8.88 7.14 4.07
CA MET A 56 10.09 7.76 3.55
C MET A 56 11.36 7.15 4.15
N ALA A 57 11.37 6.86 5.46
CA ALA A 57 12.46 6.15 6.10
C ALA A 57 12.66 4.75 5.49
N ASP A 58 11.58 4.01 5.23
CA ASP A 58 11.65 2.71 4.53
C ASP A 58 12.28 2.84 3.12
N ALA A 59 12.00 3.93 2.40
CA ALA A 59 12.60 4.19 1.09
C ALA A 59 14.11 4.53 1.18
N GLU A 60 14.57 5.07 2.31
CA GLU A 60 15.99 5.28 2.61
C GLU A 60 16.68 3.95 2.95
N ASP A 61 16.04 3.11 3.77
CA ASP A 61 16.53 1.75 4.09
C ASP A 61 16.66 0.89 2.84
N GLN A 62 15.72 1.02 1.89
CA GLN A 62 15.82 0.40 0.57
C GLN A 62 17.08 0.85 -0.19
N ALA A 63 17.45 2.12 -0.10
CA ALA A 63 18.67 2.64 -0.75
C ALA A 63 19.93 2.00 -0.15
N GLU A 64 19.97 1.83 1.17
CA GLU A 64 21.06 1.11 1.84
C GLU A 64 21.13 -0.34 1.36
N LEU A 65 20.00 -1.04 1.34
CA LEU A 65 19.91 -2.43 0.86
C LEU A 65 20.37 -2.55 -0.59
N PHE A 66 19.92 -1.64 -1.47
CA PHE A 66 20.27 -1.60 -2.88
C PHE A 66 21.77 -1.38 -3.09
N GLY A 67 22.38 -0.51 -2.29
CA GLY A 67 23.83 -0.27 -2.31
C GLY A 67 24.67 -1.53 -2.08
N ARG A 68 24.15 -2.53 -1.36
CA ARG A 68 24.84 -3.82 -1.14
C ARG A 68 25.02 -4.64 -2.41
N PHE A 69 24.18 -4.43 -3.42
CA PHE A 69 24.24 -5.15 -4.70
C PHE A 69 25.19 -4.51 -5.73
N LYS A 70 25.65 -3.28 -5.50
CA LYS A 70 26.60 -2.55 -6.37
C LYS A 70 26.15 -2.59 -7.84
N ASP A 71 27.06 -2.97 -8.75
CA ASP A 71 26.84 -3.01 -10.21
C ASP A 71 25.82 -4.08 -10.65
N HIS A 72 25.38 -4.98 -9.76
CA HIS A 72 24.39 -6.01 -10.06
C HIS A 72 22.95 -5.57 -9.82
N LEU A 73 22.72 -4.37 -9.27
CA LEU A 73 21.37 -3.86 -9.06
C LEU A 73 20.75 -3.48 -10.43
N PRO A 74 19.61 -4.06 -10.82
CA PRO A 74 18.87 -3.60 -11.98
C PRO A 74 18.45 -2.14 -11.79
N SER A 75 18.78 -1.25 -12.74
CA SER A 75 18.44 0.18 -12.68
C SER A 75 16.94 0.43 -12.48
N ALA A 76 16.10 -0.48 -12.99
CA ALA A 76 14.65 -0.43 -12.82
C ALA A 76 14.21 -0.41 -11.34
N LEU A 77 14.93 -1.06 -10.43
CA LEU A 77 14.59 -1.04 -8.99
C LEU A 77 14.79 0.35 -8.39
N GLU A 78 15.89 1.02 -8.73
CA GLU A 78 16.13 2.40 -8.28
C GLU A 78 15.12 3.36 -8.89
N THR A 79 14.76 3.18 -10.17
CA THR A 79 13.67 3.96 -10.80
C THR A 79 12.35 3.79 -10.05
N GLN A 80 12.00 2.57 -9.63
CA GLN A 80 10.76 2.35 -8.87
C GLN A 80 10.81 2.98 -7.47
N ARG A 81 11.97 2.94 -6.80
CA ARG A 81 12.16 3.60 -5.50
C ARG A 81 12.01 5.12 -5.61
N GLN A 82 12.57 5.74 -6.64
CA GLN A 82 12.39 7.18 -6.89
C GLN A 82 10.92 7.53 -7.19
N ALA A 83 10.23 6.72 -8.00
CA ALA A 83 8.81 6.91 -8.24
C ALA A 83 7.95 6.75 -6.97
N GLN A 84 8.36 5.87 -6.04
CA GLN A 84 7.73 5.78 -4.71
C GLN A 84 7.93 7.05 -3.91
N ILE A 85 9.16 7.60 -3.88
CA ILE A 85 9.47 8.86 -3.19
C ILE A 85 8.65 10.01 -3.76
N GLU A 86 8.50 10.11 -5.08
CA GLU A 86 7.68 11.14 -5.72
C GLU A 86 6.21 11.08 -5.27
N ARG A 87 5.61 9.88 -5.21
CA ARG A 87 4.23 9.71 -4.70
C ARG A 87 4.13 10.13 -3.23
N LEU A 88 5.09 9.71 -2.40
CA LEU A 88 5.13 10.05 -0.98
C LEU A 88 5.28 11.56 -0.74
N ASN A 89 6.07 12.27 -1.56
CA ASN A 89 6.23 13.73 -1.44
C ASN A 89 4.90 14.48 -1.65
N THR A 90 4.01 13.96 -2.49
CA THR A 90 2.69 14.54 -2.74
C THR A 90 1.61 14.04 -1.77
N ALA A 91 1.92 13.05 -0.94
CA ALA A 91 0.98 12.50 0.04
C ALA A 91 0.84 13.42 1.27
N PRO A 92 -0.32 13.39 1.95
CA PRO A 92 -0.46 13.99 3.27
C PRO A 92 0.51 13.36 4.27
N GLU A 93 0.69 13.98 5.44
CA GLU A 93 1.54 13.44 6.51
C GLU A 93 1.07 12.06 6.98
N LEU A 94 -0.24 11.91 7.17
CA LEU A 94 -0.93 10.65 7.35
C LEU A 94 -1.92 10.47 6.20
N TRP A 95 -1.73 9.43 5.39
CA TRP A 95 -2.70 9.05 4.37
C TRP A 95 -3.64 7.99 4.94
N GLU A 96 -4.94 8.16 4.71
CA GLU A 96 -6.00 7.30 5.22
C GLU A 96 -6.86 6.77 4.07
N LEU A 97 -7.44 5.58 4.26
CA LEU A 97 -8.47 5.09 3.35
C LEU A 97 -9.68 6.03 3.37
N PRO A 98 -10.29 6.33 2.20
CA PRO A 98 -11.48 7.14 2.15
C PRO A 98 -12.67 6.38 2.75
N TRP A 99 -13.32 7.01 3.72
CA TRP A 99 -14.60 6.56 4.25
C TRP A 99 -15.69 6.68 3.17
N ARG A 100 -16.57 5.69 3.08
CA ARG A 100 -17.63 5.64 2.05
C ARG A 100 -18.67 6.77 2.13
N ASP A 101 -18.71 7.50 3.24
CA ASP A 101 -19.68 8.57 3.50
C ASP A 101 -19.09 9.97 3.25
N ALA A 102 -17.89 10.07 2.66
CA ALA A 102 -17.28 11.34 2.26
C ALA A 102 -17.66 11.72 0.81
N ASP A 103 -18.97 11.88 0.57
CA ASP A 103 -19.57 12.57 -0.59
C ASP A 103 -20.68 13.53 -0.10
#